data_AF-A0A417Y598-F1
#
_entry.id   AF-A0A417Y598-F1
#
_cell.length_a   1.000
_cell.length_b   1.000
_cell.length_c   1.000
_cell.angle_alpha   90.00
_cell.angle_beta   90.00
_cell.angle_gamma   90.00
#
_symmetry.space_group_name_H-M   'P 1'
#
loop_
_entity.id
_entity.type
_entity.pdbx_description
1 polymer ?
#
loop_
_entity_poly.entity_id
_entity_poly.type
_entity_poly.pdbx_seq_one_letter_code
_entity_poly.pdbx_strand_id
1 'polypeptide(L)'
;MLHDASTAGVATALAGEGVIAAEVATEVPAPTRRWSTVLLTVADVASLRRAVPLLPGLGRTRTVACWLAEAEGPLLAAVRAEWPPLASTSARALPTGSALTSFRFSRPVAAKAVLDELARAGGTRRRGNPSGLVMATAAATPRAFAPADTALLVSVDATEVADPTLAVPPDVVVTDRPLEALPLQPVIGRRPLVVAEVDLGPPPLDEGVLNPAGFLRDTVGGPVDLGHDGTGLTLRGADLAIDLDAARGTTAAVVRALRARRGVRVRWSPVVAPETARVVAGLAIAGVPLVGDAVPPAAADLLGPALTQLLSLDVDLDLPLPREEHSVRLRRAALATHSTLAWLHRISRSAGSAAGLLPQVSVVLATKRPQQLDFALRQVARQRGVDAELVLVCHGFTVDEGLVRSRLPGKSVVVVEVPESLPFGDVLNAGVRAAGHDLLVKMDDDDWYGPDFLSDLLWARHYSGADLVGMTPDFVYLEELDTTLRRHDDSERPAKFVAGGTMLLERSFLTAVGGFRPVTRFVDAQLLAATHAVGGTVYRTHGLGYTYRRSRQGHTWDPGLDYFLDPSRVTDRWPGFSPSRLLTYDPADAPKGGPP
;
A
#
# COMPACT_ATOMS: atom_id res chain seq x y z
N MET A 1 -27.85 17.33 -2.98
CA MET A 1 -26.89 16.72 -3.91
C MET A 1 -25.55 17.39 -3.66
N LEU A 2 -24.52 16.59 -3.49
CA LEU A 2 -23.13 17.04 -3.30
C LEU A 2 -22.35 16.64 -4.54
N HIS A 3 -21.47 17.51 -5.02
CA HIS A 3 -20.66 17.23 -6.20
C HIS A 3 -19.25 17.80 -6.10
N ASP A 4 -18.28 17.17 -6.76
CA ASP A 4 -16.99 17.80 -7.04
C ASP A 4 -17.07 18.69 -8.30
N ALA A 5 -15.99 19.42 -8.61
CA ALA A 5 -15.93 20.27 -9.80
C ALA A 5 -16.13 19.49 -11.10
N SER A 6 -15.59 18.26 -11.16
CA SER A 6 -15.65 17.41 -12.36
C SER A 6 -17.06 16.93 -12.71
N THR A 7 -17.97 16.90 -11.72
CA THR A 7 -19.35 16.44 -11.88
C THR A 7 -20.38 17.56 -11.75
N ALA A 8 -19.95 18.84 -11.80
CA ALA A 8 -20.85 19.99 -11.75
C ALA A 8 -21.95 19.95 -12.83
N GLY A 9 -21.64 19.46 -14.04
CA GLY A 9 -22.63 19.28 -15.11
C GLY A 9 -23.77 18.30 -14.74
N VAL A 10 -23.46 17.24 -13.98
CA VAL A 10 -24.48 16.31 -13.46
C VAL A 10 -25.35 17.01 -12.42
N ALA A 11 -24.77 17.89 -11.58
CA ALA A 11 -25.51 18.68 -10.61
C ALA A 11 -26.50 19.62 -11.28
N THR A 12 -26.06 20.33 -12.32
CA THR A 12 -26.91 21.21 -13.11
C THR A 12 -28.04 20.44 -13.78
N ALA A 13 -27.78 19.26 -14.34
CA ALA A 13 -28.79 18.44 -15.01
C ALA A 13 -29.86 17.89 -14.05
N LEU A 14 -29.50 17.65 -12.79
CA LEU A 14 -30.42 17.16 -11.75
C LEU A 14 -31.03 18.30 -10.91
N ALA A 15 -30.65 19.56 -11.16
CA ALA A 15 -31.18 20.71 -10.46
C ALA A 15 -32.68 20.89 -10.79
N GLY A 16 -33.48 21.20 -9.76
CA GLY A 16 -34.92 21.33 -9.87
C GLY A 16 -35.58 21.65 -8.53
N GLU A 17 -36.90 21.78 -8.53
CA GLU A 17 -37.66 22.09 -7.32
C GLU A 17 -37.45 21.01 -6.24
N GLY A 18 -37.03 21.44 -5.04
CA GLY A 18 -36.74 20.54 -3.92
C GLY A 18 -35.34 19.89 -3.93
N VAL A 19 -34.47 20.21 -4.90
CA VAL A 19 -33.07 19.75 -4.93
C VAL A 19 -32.14 20.89 -4.55
N ILE A 20 -31.43 20.74 -3.43
CA ILE A 20 -30.32 21.61 -3.06
C ILE A 20 -29.04 20.96 -3.62
N ALA A 21 -28.33 21.66 -4.50
CA ALA A 21 -27.02 21.26 -4.99
C ALA A 21 -25.94 22.11 -4.32
N ALA A 22 -24.89 21.47 -3.82
CA ALA A 22 -23.75 22.14 -3.22
C ALA A 22 -22.46 21.44 -3.63
N GLU A 23 -21.42 22.23 -3.81
CA GLU A 23 -20.10 21.74 -4.12
C GLU A 23 -19.41 21.17 -2.86
N VAL A 24 -18.61 20.11 -2.98
CA VAL A 24 -17.88 19.54 -1.83
C VAL A 24 -16.93 20.58 -1.25
N ALA A 25 -16.91 20.69 0.08
CA ALA A 25 -16.17 21.69 0.87
C ALA A 25 -16.75 23.12 0.84
N THR A 26 -17.97 23.31 0.33
CA THR A 26 -18.74 24.54 0.55
C THR A 26 -19.81 24.32 1.63
N GLU A 27 -20.32 25.41 2.19
CA GLU A 27 -21.40 25.36 3.18
C GLU A 27 -22.65 24.73 2.55
N VAL A 28 -23.15 23.66 3.18
CA VAL A 28 -24.37 22.98 2.74
C VAL A 28 -25.54 23.59 3.50
N PRO A 29 -26.49 24.27 2.82
CA PRO A 29 -27.62 24.89 3.50
C PRO A 29 -28.39 23.87 4.34
N ALA A 30 -28.71 24.22 5.59
CA ALA A 30 -29.52 23.36 6.45
C ALA A 30 -30.91 23.12 5.81
N PRO A 31 -31.43 21.88 5.84
CA PRO A 31 -32.74 21.61 5.27
C PRO A 31 -33.83 22.24 6.14
N THR A 32 -34.90 22.74 5.51
CA THR A 32 -36.06 23.31 6.23
C THR A 32 -36.81 22.30 7.09
N ARG A 33 -36.68 20.99 6.81
CA ARG A 33 -37.23 19.89 7.63
C ARG A 33 -36.19 18.79 7.86
N ARG A 34 -35.91 18.00 6.82
CA ARG A 34 -34.91 16.92 6.81
C ARG A 34 -34.59 16.53 5.38
N TRP A 35 -33.40 15.98 5.15
CA TRP A 35 -33.05 15.40 3.86
C TRP A 35 -33.89 14.14 3.60
N SER A 36 -34.53 14.07 2.43
CA SER A 36 -35.20 12.86 1.94
C SER A 36 -34.20 11.87 1.34
N THR A 37 -33.22 12.41 0.62
CA THR A 37 -32.14 11.70 -0.06
C THR A 37 -30.87 12.53 -0.01
N VAL A 38 -29.73 11.87 0.23
CA VAL A 38 -28.40 12.45 0.03
C VAL A 38 -27.75 11.72 -1.14
N LEU A 39 -27.34 12.45 -2.16
CA LEU A 39 -26.61 11.96 -3.33
C LEU A 39 -25.27 12.68 -3.37
N LEU A 40 -24.17 11.92 -3.43
CA LEU A 40 -22.83 12.42 -3.74
C LEU A 40 -22.47 11.99 -5.17
N THR A 41 -22.00 12.92 -6.00
CA THR A 41 -21.51 12.65 -7.35
C THR A 41 -20.06 13.08 -7.44
N VAL A 42 -19.20 12.20 -7.94
CA VAL A 42 -17.76 12.46 -8.06
C VAL A 42 -17.21 11.77 -9.31
N ALA A 43 -16.05 12.23 -9.80
CA ALA A 43 -15.44 11.67 -10.99
C ALA A 43 -15.21 10.16 -10.86
N ASP A 44 -14.47 9.76 -9.84
CA ASP A 44 -14.00 8.39 -9.63
C ASP A 44 -13.86 8.07 -8.14
N VAL A 45 -13.38 6.86 -7.85
CA VAL A 45 -13.12 6.40 -6.48
C VAL A 45 -12.11 7.29 -5.74
N ALA A 46 -11.04 7.74 -6.39
CA ALA A 46 -10.04 8.58 -5.73
C ALA A 46 -10.66 9.93 -5.33
N SER A 47 -11.54 10.47 -6.18
CA SER A 47 -12.30 11.69 -5.90
C SER A 47 -13.32 11.48 -4.79
N LEU A 48 -13.99 10.31 -4.74
CA LEU A 48 -14.85 9.91 -3.61
C LEU A 48 -14.07 9.94 -2.28
N ARG A 49 -12.89 9.32 -2.27
CA ARG A 49 -12.05 9.17 -1.07
C ARG A 49 -11.45 10.49 -0.57
N ARG A 50 -11.22 11.46 -1.46
CA ARG A 50 -10.84 12.83 -1.08
C ARG A 50 -12.03 13.69 -0.68
N ALA A 51 -13.19 13.50 -1.31
CA ALA A 51 -14.38 14.33 -1.08
C ALA A 51 -15.04 14.03 0.27
N VAL A 52 -15.22 12.75 0.61
CA VAL A 52 -15.98 12.32 1.78
C VAL A 52 -15.42 12.82 3.13
N PRO A 53 -14.09 12.84 3.37
CA PRO A 53 -13.52 13.43 4.57
C PRO A 53 -13.89 14.90 4.77
N LEU A 54 -14.09 15.65 3.68
CA LEU A 54 -14.40 17.09 3.70
C LEU A 54 -15.89 17.38 3.86
N LEU A 55 -16.75 16.36 3.87
CA LEU A 55 -18.18 16.57 4.00
C LEU A 55 -18.56 16.97 5.43
N PRO A 56 -19.41 18.00 5.61
CA PRO A 56 -19.92 18.36 6.93
C PRO A 56 -20.89 17.29 7.47
N GLY A 57 -21.41 17.50 8.67
CA GLY A 57 -22.49 16.68 9.22
C GLY A 57 -23.77 16.77 8.37
N LEU A 58 -24.03 15.76 7.53
CA LEU A 58 -25.18 15.75 6.60
C LEU A 58 -26.52 15.34 7.24
N GLY A 59 -26.61 15.23 8.56
CA GLY A 59 -27.81 14.78 9.27
C GLY A 59 -28.25 13.35 8.91
N ARG A 60 -29.53 13.03 9.17
CA ARG A 60 -30.11 11.70 8.95
C ARG A 60 -31.07 11.67 7.76
N THR A 61 -31.00 10.62 6.94
CA THR A 61 -31.82 10.42 5.74
C THR A 61 -32.22 8.95 5.58
N ARG A 62 -33.29 8.67 4.83
CA ARG A 62 -33.68 7.29 4.48
C ARG A 62 -32.98 6.77 3.23
N THR A 63 -32.43 7.65 2.40
CA THR A 63 -31.76 7.25 1.15
C THR A 63 -30.41 7.93 1.05
N VAL A 64 -29.37 7.13 0.82
CA VAL A 64 -28.01 7.61 0.52
C VAL A 64 -27.58 7.00 -0.81
N ALA A 65 -27.03 7.80 -1.71
CA ALA A 65 -26.57 7.37 -3.02
C ALA A 65 -25.21 7.98 -3.38
N CYS A 66 -24.44 7.25 -4.18
CA CYS A 66 -23.17 7.67 -4.73
C CYS A 66 -23.14 7.39 -6.23
N TRP A 67 -22.82 8.41 -7.02
CA TRP A 67 -22.58 8.33 -8.45
C TRP A 67 -21.09 8.51 -8.71
N LEU A 68 -20.47 7.55 -9.39
CA LEU A 68 -19.12 7.66 -9.94
C LEU A 68 -19.24 7.90 -11.45
N ALA A 69 -18.72 9.02 -11.97
CA ALA A 69 -18.79 9.32 -13.40
C ALA A 69 -17.98 8.32 -14.23
N GLU A 70 -16.91 7.78 -13.64
CA GLU A 70 -15.98 6.84 -14.22
C GLU A 70 -15.69 5.71 -13.23
N ALA A 71 -16.17 4.50 -13.54
CA ALA A 71 -15.95 3.31 -12.71
C ALA A 71 -16.03 2.02 -13.52
N GLU A 72 -15.31 0.98 -13.10
CA GLU A 72 -15.44 -0.36 -13.70
C GLU A 72 -16.75 -1.06 -13.32
N GLY A 73 -17.31 -0.65 -12.19
CA GLY A 73 -18.53 -1.21 -11.66
C GLY A 73 -19.04 -0.40 -10.48
N PRO A 74 -20.25 -0.71 -10.00
CA PRO A 74 -20.81 -0.05 -8.84
C PRO A 74 -20.04 -0.43 -7.57
N LEU A 75 -19.90 0.56 -6.70
CA LEU A 75 -19.23 0.39 -5.42
C LEU A 75 -20.21 -0.13 -4.37
N LEU A 76 -19.86 -1.20 -3.65
CA LEU A 76 -20.68 -1.73 -2.55
C LEU A 76 -20.00 -1.47 -1.21
N ALA A 77 -20.77 -0.96 -0.26
CA ALA A 77 -20.35 -0.80 1.13
C ALA A 77 -20.59 -2.11 1.91
N ALA A 78 -19.74 -2.41 2.90
CA ALA A 78 -20.06 -3.45 3.86
C ALA A 78 -21.21 -2.95 4.75
N VAL A 79 -22.27 -3.75 4.85
CA VAL A 79 -23.41 -3.39 5.71
C VAL A 79 -22.96 -3.48 7.17
N ARG A 80 -23.15 -2.39 7.89
CA ARG A 80 -22.73 -2.25 9.29
C ARG A 80 -23.88 -2.63 10.22
N ALA A 81 -23.60 -3.36 11.30
CA ALA A 81 -24.62 -3.83 12.25
C ALA A 81 -25.30 -2.66 12.98
N GLU A 82 -24.59 -1.55 13.17
CA GLU A 82 -25.10 -0.32 13.78
C GLU A 82 -26.05 0.47 12.86
N TRP A 83 -26.13 0.14 11.57
CA TRP A 83 -27.05 0.80 10.66
C TRP A 83 -28.48 0.30 10.86
N PRO A 84 -29.50 1.16 10.61
CA PRO A 84 -30.86 0.67 10.49
C PRO A 84 -30.97 -0.42 9.42
N PRO A 85 -31.97 -1.32 9.50
CA PRO A 85 -32.18 -2.33 8.47
C PRO A 85 -32.36 -1.68 7.09
N LEU A 86 -31.64 -2.21 6.10
CA LEU A 86 -31.81 -1.83 4.70
C LEU A 86 -33.17 -2.32 4.20
N ALA A 87 -33.94 -1.41 3.60
CA ALA A 87 -35.15 -1.74 2.87
C ALA A 87 -34.83 -2.23 1.45
N SER A 88 -33.82 -1.64 0.81
CA SER A 88 -33.32 -2.06 -0.50
C SER A 88 -31.93 -1.49 -0.77
N THR A 89 -31.11 -2.22 -1.52
CA THR A 89 -29.85 -1.72 -2.09
C THR A 89 -29.88 -1.93 -3.59
N SER A 90 -29.45 -0.92 -4.36
CA SER A 90 -29.31 -1.01 -5.81
C SER A 90 -27.92 -0.51 -6.21
N ALA A 91 -27.17 -1.35 -6.91
CA ALA A 91 -25.85 -1.08 -7.44
C ALA A 91 -25.86 -1.43 -8.92
N ARG A 92 -25.57 -0.46 -9.79
CA ARG A 92 -25.58 -0.67 -11.25
C ARG A 92 -24.46 0.09 -11.94
N ALA A 93 -23.79 -0.58 -12.86
CA ALA A 93 -23.04 0.08 -13.91
C ALA A 93 -24.02 0.67 -14.93
N LEU A 94 -23.69 1.83 -15.47
CA LEU A 94 -24.48 2.52 -16.49
C LEU A 94 -23.73 2.44 -17.83
N PRO A 95 -24.44 2.51 -18.98
CA PRO A 95 -23.83 2.36 -20.30
C PRO A 95 -22.71 3.36 -20.61
N THR A 96 -22.64 4.48 -19.89
CA THR A 96 -21.67 5.55 -20.11
C THR A 96 -20.34 5.35 -19.36
N GLY A 97 -20.08 4.16 -18.80
CA GLY A 97 -18.90 3.91 -17.94
C GLY A 97 -19.01 4.54 -16.54
N SER A 98 -20.20 5.03 -16.19
CA SER A 98 -20.52 5.54 -14.85
C SER A 98 -21.17 4.44 -14.00
N ALA A 99 -21.21 4.64 -12.69
CA ALA A 99 -21.88 3.71 -11.79
C ALA A 99 -22.67 4.44 -10.71
N LEU A 100 -23.84 3.88 -10.37
CA LEU A 100 -24.71 4.40 -9.31
C LEU A 100 -24.95 3.31 -8.26
N THR A 101 -24.64 3.64 -7.02
CA THR A 101 -25.02 2.83 -5.86
C THR A 101 -25.98 3.62 -4.98
N SER A 102 -27.06 2.99 -4.53
CA SER A 102 -28.03 3.58 -3.61
C SER A 102 -28.45 2.59 -2.52
N PHE A 103 -28.57 3.12 -1.31
CA PHE A 103 -29.02 2.41 -0.11
C PHE A 103 -30.27 3.08 0.40
N ARG A 104 -31.34 2.31 0.55
CA ARG A 104 -32.58 2.75 1.18
C ARG A 104 -32.73 2.03 2.51
N PHE A 105 -32.99 2.79 3.56
CA PHE A 105 -33.11 2.30 4.93
C PHE A 105 -34.56 2.38 5.41
N SER A 106 -34.96 1.40 6.22
CA SER A 106 -36.27 1.37 6.88
C SER A 106 -36.47 2.55 7.85
N ARG A 107 -35.40 3.04 8.45
CA ARG A 107 -35.35 4.23 9.32
C ARG A 107 -34.19 5.14 8.92
N PRO A 108 -34.26 6.46 9.20
CA PRO A 108 -33.20 7.38 8.84
C PRO A 108 -31.83 6.98 9.43
N VAL A 109 -30.78 6.99 8.60
CA VAL A 109 -29.36 6.75 8.94
C VAL A 109 -28.56 8.04 8.79
N ALA A 110 -27.45 8.18 9.51
CA ALA A 110 -26.50 9.28 9.28
C ALA A 110 -25.89 9.14 7.88
N ALA A 111 -26.13 10.12 6.99
CA ALA A 111 -25.74 9.99 5.59
C ALA A 111 -24.22 9.87 5.41
N LYS A 112 -23.46 10.65 6.18
CA LYS A 112 -21.99 10.64 6.16
C LYS A 112 -21.42 9.26 6.51
N ALA A 113 -22.00 8.54 7.49
CA ALA A 113 -21.51 7.22 7.88
C ALA A 113 -21.59 6.19 6.75
N VAL A 114 -22.60 6.29 5.87
CA VAL A 114 -22.73 5.42 4.69
C VAL A 114 -21.76 5.83 3.60
N LEU A 115 -21.55 7.13 3.38
CA LEU A 115 -20.56 7.65 2.43
C LEU A 115 -19.12 7.32 2.85
N ASP A 116 -18.80 7.40 4.14
CA ASP A 116 -17.52 6.98 4.70
C ASP A 116 -17.24 5.51 4.40
N GLU A 117 -18.21 4.62 4.62
CA GLU A 117 -18.04 3.19 4.33
C GLU A 117 -17.93 2.90 2.83
N LEU A 118 -18.65 3.64 1.98
CA LEU A 118 -18.46 3.58 0.54
C LEU A 118 -17.03 3.98 0.14
N ALA A 119 -16.55 5.14 0.61
CA ALA A 119 -15.19 5.59 0.32
C ALA A 119 -14.12 4.58 0.80
N ARG A 120 -14.30 3.98 1.99
CA ARG A 120 -13.42 2.90 2.48
C ARG A 120 -13.45 1.67 1.59
N ALA A 121 -14.62 1.28 1.09
CA ALA A 121 -14.77 0.13 0.21
C ALA A 121 -14.20 0.37 -1.20
N GLY A 122 -14.08 1.64 -1.63
CA GLY A 122 -13.63 1.99 -2.97
C GLY A 122 -12.16 1.72 -3.24
N GLY A 123 -11.33 1.73 -2.20
CA GLY A 123 -9.91 1.42 -2.30
C GLY A 123 -9.50 0.48 -1.18
N THR A 124 -8.22 0.50 -0.83
CA THR A 124 -7.70 -0.31 0.25
C THR A 124 -8.32 0.06 1.59
N ARG A 125 -8.88 -0.95 2.26
CA ARG A 125 -9.40 -0.84 3.62
C ARG A 125 -8.24 -0.81 4.60
N ARG A 126 -7.95 0.36 5.16
CA ARG A 126 -6.92 0.51 6.20
C ARG A 126 -7.50 0.19 7.58
N ARG A 127 -6.78 -0.61 8.35
CA ARG A 127 -7.13 -0.93 9.75
C ARG A 127 -6.60 0.19 10.67
N GLY A 128 -7.27 1.34 10.65
CA GLY A 128 -7.00 2.47 11.54
C GLY A 128 -5.96 3.48 11.05
N ASN A 129 -5.78 4.55 11.84
CA ASN A 129 -4.74 5.56 11.63
C ASN A 129 -3.45 5.11 12.34
N PRO A 130 -2.38 4.76 11.61
CA PRO A 130 -1.13 4.28 12.22
C PRO A 130 -0.42 5.34 13.07
N SER A 131 -0.73 6.64 12.89
CA SER A 131 -0.18 7.72 13.72
C SER A 131 -0.95 7.94 15.02
N GLY A 132 -2.21 7.46 15.11
CA GLY A 132 -3.12 7.78 16.21
C GLY A 132 -3.53 9.26 16.31
N LEU A 133 -3.04 10.13 15.42
CA LEU A 133 -3.28 11.57 15.46
C LEU A 133 -4.70 11.93 15.01
N VAL A 134 -5.38 12.79 15.76
CA VAL A 134 -6.59 13.48 15.31
C VAL A 134 -6.18 14.72 14.54
N MET A 135 -6.44 14.74 13.23
CA MET A 135 -6.06 15.86 12.35
C MET A 135 -7.27 16.67 11.92
N ALA A 136 -7.12 18.00 11.93
CA ALA A 136 -8.03 18.96 11.33
C ALA A 136 -7.31 19.78 10.25
N THR A 137 -8.07 20.34 9.31
CA THR A 137 -7.57 21.27 8.29
C THR A 137 -8.23 22.62 8.45
N ALA A 138 -7.44 23.69 8.41
CA ALA A 138 -7.91 25.05 8.39
C ALA A 138 -7.42 25.73 7.09
N ALA A 139 -7.98 25.30 5.97
CA ALA A 139 -7.63 25.79 4.63
C ALA A 139 -8.77 26.59 4.01
N ALA A 140 -8.46 27.63 3.24
CA ALA A 140 -9.42 28.35 2.41
C ALA A 140 -9.99 27.44 1.29
N THR A 141 -9.21 26.45 0.84
CA THR A 141 -9.62 25.39 -0.09
C THR A 141 -9.26 24.00 0.47
N PRO A 142 -10.16 23.35 1.23
CA PRO A 142 -9.89 22.06 1.90
C PRO A 142 -9.51 20.89 0.95
N ARG A 143 -9.71 21.05 -0.36
CA ARG A 143 -9.57 20.01 -1.39
C ARG A 143 -8.15 19.59 -1.70
N ALA A 144 -7.18 20.50 -1.60
CA ALA A 144 -5.82 20.18 -2.00
C ALA A 144 -5.12 19.22 -1.01
N PHE A 145 -5.63 19.07 0.21
CA PHE A 145 -4.95 18.35 1.31
C PHE A 145 -5.76 17.23 1.96
N ALA A 146 -6.98 16.96 1.47
CA ALA A 146 -7.75 15.85 2.00
C ALA A 146 -6.95 14.55 1.84
N PRO A 147 -6.51 13.91 2.94
CA PRO A 147 -5.89 12.61 2.83
C PRO A 147 -6.91 11.71 2.15
N ALA A 148 -6.48 10.91 1.19
CA ALA A 148 -7.34 10.01 0.43
C ALA A 148 -7.72 8.78 1.27
N ASP A 149 -8.06 9.01 2.53
CA ASP A 149 -8.41 8.05 3.55
C ASP A 149 -9.33 8.70 4.59
N THR A 150 -10.58 8.25 4.60
CA THR A 150 -11.61 8.67 5.56
C THR A 150 -11.30 8.37 7.02
N ALA A 151 -10.29 7.54 7.31
CA ALA A 151 -9.87 7.25 8.68
C ALA A 151 -8.87 8.27 9.25
N LEU A 152 -8.29 9.13 8.41
CA LEU A 152 -7.19 10.02 8.80
C LEU A 152 -7.62 11.44 9.16
N LEU A 153 -8.76 11.90 8.65
CA LEU A 153 -9.22 13.26 8.88
C LEU A 153 -10.51 13.26 9.72
N VAL A 154 -10.48 14.00 10.83
CA VAL A 154 -11.71 14.47 11.47
C VAL A 154 -11.88 15.91 11.00
N SER A 155 -12.77 16.12 10.02
CA SER A 155 -13.08 17.49 9.58
C SER A 155 -13.71 18.24 10.75
N VAL A 156 -12.99 19.22 11.26
CA VAL A 156 -13.44 20.23 12.21
C VAL A 156 -13.26 21.55 11.49
N ASP A 157 -14.30 22.39 11.47
CA ASP A 157 -14.21 23.72 10.85
C ASP A 157 -13.03 24.49 11.47
N ALA A 158 -12.26 25.25 10.68
CA ALA A 158 -11.15 26.07 11.15
C ALA A 158 -11.52 26.95 12.36
N THR A 159 -12.78 27.41 12.40
CA THR A 159 -13.33 28.21 13.49
C THR A 159 -13.67 27.38 14.74
N GLU A 160 -14.07 26.13 14.57
CA GLU A 160 -14.34 25.17 15.65
C GLU A 160 -13.04 24.64 16.28
N VAL A 161 -11.95 24.53 15.51
CA VAL A 161 -10.64 24.05 16.00
C VAL A 161 -10.11 24.87 17.20
N ALA A 162 -10.47 26.15 17.28
CA ALA A 162 -10.11 27.05 18.37
C ALA A 162 -11.06 26.97 19.57
N ASP A 163 -12.18 26.25 19.49
CA ASP A 163 -13.13 26.12 20.60
C ASP A 163 -12.54 25.25 21.73
N PRO A 164 -12.31 25.81 22.94
CA PRO A 164 -11.77 25.07 24.06
C PRO A 164 -12.76 24.05 24.66
N THR A 165 -14.02 24.05 24.21
CA THR A 165 -15.07 23.14 24.66
C THR A 165 -15.25 21.91 23.75
N LEU A 166 -14.42 21.78 22.71
CA LEU A 166 -14.41 20.60 21.86
C LEU A 166 -14.23 19.32 22.69
N ALA A 167 -15.18 18.40 22.56
CA ALA A 167 -15.11 17.09 23.21
C ALA A 167 -13.96 16.24 22.67
N VAL A 168 -13.57 16.46 21.41
CA VAL A 168 -12.47 15.76 20.73
C VAL A 168 -11.64 16.80 19.96
N PRO A 169 -10.71 17.50 20.62
CA PRO A 169 -9.87 18.49 19.94
C PRO A 169 -8.82 17.80 19.06
N PRO A 170 -8.36 18.45 17.97
CA PRO A 170 -7.32 17.90 17.12
C PRO A 170 -5.94 17.93 17.78
N ASP A 171 -5.12 16.94 17.47
CA ASP A 171 -3.69 16.90 17.80
C ASP A 171 -2.86 17.81 16.89
N VAL A 172 -3.26 17.90 15.62
CA VAL A 172 -2.59 18.65 14.56
C VAL A 172 -3.62 19.38 13.70
N VAL A 173 -3.27 20.61 13.32
CA VAL A 173 -4.03 21.48 12.43
C VAL A 173 -3.16 21.85 11.25
N VAL A 174 -3.53 21.40 10.06
CA VAL A 174 -2.84 21.74 8.81
C VAL A 174 -3.48 23.00 8.23
N THR A 175 -2.67 23.99 7.88
CA THR A 175 -3.16 25.31 7.43
C THR A 175 -2.42 25.81 6.19
N ASP A 176 -3.17 26.42 5.26
CA ASP A 176 -2.66 27.10 4.06
C ASP A 176 -2.32 28.58 4.32
N ARG A 177 -2.72 29.09 5.50
CA ARG A 177 -2.54 30.48 5.94
C ARG A 177 -1.93 30.52 7.35
N PRO A 178 -1.28 31.63 7.74
CA PRO A 178 -0.88 31.82 9.13
C PRO A 178 -2.11 31.73 10.05
N LEU A 179 -2.01 30.91 11.10
CA LEU A 179 -2.96 30.85 12.19
C LEU A 179 -2.30 31.39 13.46
N GLU A 180 -3.05 32.15 14.25
CA GLU A 180 -2.62 32.50 15.61
C GLU A 180 -2.49 31.24 16.47
N ALA A 181 -1.69 31.34 17.54
CA ALA A 181 -1.47 30.21 18.45
C ALA A 181 -2.81 29.74 19.04
N LEU A 182 -3.23 28.53 18.64
CA LEU A 182 -4.46 27.91 19.12
C LEU A 182 -4.44 27.76 20.65
N PRO A 183 -5.59 27.95 21.33
CA PRO A 183 -5.66 27.90 22.78
C PRO A 183 -5.25 26.52 23.33
N LEU A 184 -4.90 26.50 24.62
CA LEU A 184 -4.69 25.25 25.33
C LEU A 184 -5.99 24.45 25.32
N GLN A 185 -5.95 23.22 24.82
CA GLN A 185 -7.11 22.35 24.79
C GLN A 185 -7.15 21.50 26.09
N PRO A 186 -8.16 21.65 26.95
CA PRO A 186 -8.20 20.96 28.25
C PRO A 186 -8.19 19.44 28.13
N VAL A 187 -8.81 18.89 27.08
CA VAL A 187 -8.95 17.43 26.87
C VAL A 187 -7.60 16.76 26.59
N ILE A 188 -6.75 17.38 25.76
CA ILE A 188 -5.42 16.84 25.40
C ILE A 188 -4.28 17.42 26.26
N GLY A 189 -4.58 18.40 27.13
CA GLY A 189 -3.60 19.03 28.02
C GLY A 189 -2.50 19.83 27.32
N ARG A 190 -2.64 20.09 26.02
CA ARG A 190 -1.65 20.80 25.19
C ARG A 190 -2.34 21.63 24.12
N ARG A 191 -1.58 22.51 23.47
CA ARG A 191 -2.05 23.23 22.28
C ARG A 191 -1.97 22.29 21.06
N PRO A 192 -2.98 22.28 20.17
CA PRO A 192 -2.85 21.63 18.87
C PRO A 192 -1.63 22.18 18.13
N LEU A 193 -0.90 21.29 17.46
CA LEU A 193 0.21 21.72 16.63
C LEU A 193 -0.32 22.33 15.35
N VAL A 194 0.11 23.54 15.02
CA VAL A 194 -0.16 24.15 13.71
C VAL A 194 0.99 23.81 12.77
N VAL A 195 0.68 23.18 11.64
CA VAL A 195 1.65 22.84 10.59
C VAL A 195 1.27 23.57 9.31
N ALA A 196 2.20 24.37 8.80
CA ALA A 196 2.00 25.06 7.53
C ALA A 196 2.08 24.05 6.37
N GLU A 197 1.18 24.19 5.41
CA GLU A 197 1.10 23.33 4.23
C GLU A 197 2.41 23.28 3.43
N VAL A 198 3.06 24.43 3.26
CA VAL A 198 4.32 24.55 2.53
C VAL A 198 5.42 23.64 3.09
N ASP A 199 5.37 23.33 4.39
CA ASP A 199 6.34 22.47 5.07
C ASP A 199 6.06 20.97 4.84
N LEU A 200 4.87 20.62 4.34
CA LEU A 200 4.45 19.23 4.11
C LEU A 200 4.76 18.73 2.69
N GLY A 201 5.20 19.61 1.79
CA GLY A 201 5.45 19.29 0.39
C GLY A 201 4.17 18.92 -0.37
N PRO A 202 4.25 18.17 -1.47
CA PRO A 202 3.07 17.86 -2.28
C PRO A 202 2.05 17.02 -1.51
N PRO A 203 0.74 17.17 -1.80
CA PRO A 203 -0.32 16.36 -1.21
C PRO A 203 -0.07 14.86 -1.37
N PRO A 204 -0.57 13.99 -0.47
CA PRO A 204 -0.43 12.55 -0.65
C PRO A 204 -1.19 12.07 -1.89
N LEU A 205 -0.66 11.05 -2.56
CA LEU A 205 -1.37 10.25 -3.56
C LEU A 205 -2.08 9.10 -2.86
N ASP A 206 -3.25 8.71 -3.36
CA ASP A 206 -4.04 7.62 -2.78
C ASP A 206 -3.46 6.26 -3.18
N GLU A 207 -2.53 5.73 -2.39
CA GLU A 207 -1.99 4.39 -2.59
C GLU A 207 -3.01 3.27 -2.33
N GLY A 208 -4.22 3.60 -1.82
CA GLY A 208 -5.34 2.67 -1.77
C GLY A 208 -6.06 2.50 -3.11
N VAL A 209 -5.78 3.36 -4.08
CA VAL A 209 -6.35 3.32 -5.45
C VAL A 209 -5.25 3.18 -6.50
N LEU A 210 -4.18 3.95 -6.35
CA LEU A 210 -2.98 3.89 -7.18
C LEU A 210 -1.99 2.93 -6.51
N ASN A 211 -1.89 1.69 -6.98
CA ASN A 211 -0.99 0.71 -6.39
C ASN A 211 -0.55 -0.30 -7.47
N PRO A 212 0.44 -1.16 -7.20
CA PRO A 212 0.93 -2.09 -8.21
C PRO A 212 0.01 -3.25 -8.53
N ALA A 213 -1.15 -3.38 -7.84
CA ALA A 213 -2.04 -4.51 -8.08
C ALA A 213 -2.45 -4.59 -9.55
N GLY A 214 -2.32 -5.79 -10.12
CA GLY A 214 -2.56 -6.04 -11.54
C GLY A 214 -1.39 -5.68 -12.47
N PHE A 215 -0.18 -5.47 -11.94
CA PHE A 215 1.03 -5.38 -12.77
C PHE A 215 1.17 -6.64 -13.65
N LEU A 216 1.49 -6.46 -14.93
CA LEU A 216 1.69 -7.54 -15.89
C LEU A 216 3.17 -7.69 -16.22
N ARG A 217 3.68 -8.92 -16.14
CA ARG A 217 5.05 -9.27 -16.58
C ARG A 217 5.16 -9.35 -18.10
N ASP A 218 4.11 -9.85 -18.74
CA ASP A 218 4.01 -9.89 -20.20
C ASP A 218 3.10 -8.77 -20.68
N THR A 219 3.57 -8.02 -21.67
CA THR A 219 2.88 -6.85 -22.22
C THR A 219 2.65 -7.04 -23.71
N VAL A 220 1.48 -6.66 -24.18
CA VAL A 220 1.11 -6.73 -25.60
C VAL A 220 1.23 -5.39 -26.32
N GLY A 221 1.14 -4.28 -25.58
CA GLY A 221 1.19 -2.93 -26.13
C GLY A 221 2.58 -2.30 -26.06
N GLY A 222 2.92 -1.51 -27.07
CA GLY A 222 4.16 -0.73 -27.10
C GLY A 222 4.26 0.35 -26.00
N PRO A 223 5.39 1.05 -25.93
CA PRO A 223 5.57 2.18 -25.03
C PRO A 223 4.62 3.34 -25.37
N VAL A 224 4.31 4.16 -24.37
CA VAL A 224 3.42 5.32 -24.48
C VAL A 224 4.19 6.57 -24.09
N ASP A 225 4.05 7.66 -24.83
CA ASP A 225 4.65 8.95 -24.50
C ASP A 225 3.69 9.76 -23.61
N LEU A 226 4.17 10.20 -22.45
CA LEU A 226 3.53 11.21 -21.60
C LEU A 226 4.13 12.58 -21.96
N GLY A 227 3.30 13.53 -22.38
CA GLY A 227 3.76 14.87 -22.74
C GLY A 227 2.64 15.92 -22.75
N HIS A 228 2.94 17.10 -23.27
CA HIS A 228 1.99 18.21 -23.39
C HIS A 228 1.83 18.62 -24.86
N ASP A 229 0.61 18.66 -25.38
CA ASP A 229 0.33 18.92 -26.80
C ASP A 229 0.00 20.39 -27.13
N GLY A 230 0.08 21.27 -26.13
CA GLY A 230 -0.27 22.68 -26.24
C GLY A 230 -1.62 23.01 -25.61
N THR A 231 -2.50 22.01 -25.45
CA THR A 231 -3.81 22.16 -24.80
C THR A 231 -3.88 21.49 -23.43
N GLY A 232 -3.15 20.39 -23.24
CA GLY A 232 -3.08 19.71 -21.95
C GLY A 232 -2.07 18.57 -21.92
N LEU A 233 -2.05 17.87 -20.78
CA LEU A 233 -1.25 16.66 -20.61
C LEU A 233 -1.91 15.48 -21.33
N THR A 234 -1.08 14.65 -21.95
CA THR A 234 -1.55 13.59 -22.83
C THR A 234 -0.70 12.32 -22.69
N LEU A 235 -1.34 11.17 -22.88
CA LEU A 235 -0.69 9.89 -23.12
C LEU A 235 -0.98 9.45 -24.55
N ARG A 236 0.08 9.24 -25.34
CA ARG A 236 -0.02 8.89 -26.75
C ARG A 236 0.83 7.65 -27.07
N GLY A 237 0.24 6.68 -27.76
CA GLY A 237 0.90 5.48 -28.26
C GLY A 237 0.19 4.98 -29.53
N ALA A 238 0.70 3.91 -30.14
CA ALA A 238 0.20 3.41 -31.44
C ALA A 238 -1.32 3.18 -31.48
N ASP A 239 -1.89 2.73 -30.36
CA ASP A 239 -3.29 2.36 -30.18
C ASP A 239 -3.85 2.91 -28.85
N LEU A 240 -3.25 3.99 -28.33
CA LEU A 240 -3.68 4.65 -27.10
C LEU A 240 -3.61 6.16 -27.24
N ALA A 241 -4.73 6.84 -26.99
CA ALA A 241 -4.79 8.30 -26.86
C ALA A 241 -5.67 8.65 -25.65
N ILE A 242 -5.07 9.22 -24.61
CA ILE A 242 -5.77 9.69 -23.42
C ILE A 242 -5.38 11.13 -23.14
N ASP A 243 -6.38 11.99 -22.99
CA ASP A 243 -6.21 13.35 -22.46
C ASP A 243 -6.33 13.31 -20.94
N LEU A 244 -5.31 13.82 -20.27
CA LEU A 244 -5.22 13.80 -18.82
C LEU A 244 -5.82 15.09 -18.25
N ASP A 245 -6.73 14.91 -17.29
CA ASP A 245 -7.17 16.00 -16.43
C ASP A 245 -6.07 16.29 -15.40
N ALA A 246 -5.38 17.42 -15.56
CA ALA A 246 -4.30 17.85 -14.67
C ALA A 246 -4.76 17.99 -13.21
N ALA A 247 -6.03 18.34 -12.96
CA ALA A 247 -6.56 18.47 -11.61
C ALA A 247 -6.78 17.11 -10.93
N ARG A 248 -7.09 16.07 -11.72
CA ARG A 248 -7.23 14.69 -11.22
C ARG A 248 -5.89 13.95 -11.17
N GLY A 249 -4.93 14.32 -12.02
CA GLY A 249 -3.65 13.64 -12.17
C GLY A 249 -3.82 12.20 -12.63
N THR A 250 -3.05 11.28 -12.05
CA THR A 250 -3.16 9.85 -12.37
C THR A 250 -4.42 9.24 -11.76
N THR A 251 -5.25 8.61 -12.61
CA THR A 251 -6.48 7.92 -12.21
C THR A 251 -6.33 6.41 -12.31
N ALA A 252 -7.22 5.65 -11.66
CA ALA A 252 -7.24 4.20 -11.77
C ALA A 252 -7.44 3.73 -13.23
N ALA A 253 -8.23 4.44 -14.03
CA ALA A 253 -8.42 4.08 -15.43
C ALA A 253 -7.18 4.32 -16.28
N VAL A 254 -6.46 5.42 -16.03
CA VAL A 254 -5.16 5.66 -16.68
C VAL A 254 -4.21 4.52 -16.36
N VAL A 255 -4.11 4.12 -15.08
CA VAL A 255 -3.28 2.98 -14.66
C VAL A 255 -3.70 1.69 -15.39
N ARG A 256 -5.00 1.38 -15.45
CA ARG A 256 -5.51 0.20 -16.15
C ARG A 256 -5.18 0.21 -17.64
N ALA A 257 -5.38 1.34 -18.31
CA ALA A 257 -5.06 1.48 -19.73
C ALA A 257 -3.56 1.29 -20.02
N LEU A 258 -2.71 1.52 -19.02
CA LEU A 258 -1.26 1.34 -19.10
C LEU A 258 -0.77 -0.05 -18.66
N ARG A 259 -1.59 -0.90 -18.01
CA ARG A 259 -1.15 -2.23 -17.53
C ARG A 259 -0.59 -3.13 -18.62
N ALA A 260 -1.21 -3.10 -19.80
CA ALA A 260 -0.79 -3.90 -20.95
C ALA A 260 0.37 -3.27 -21.75
N ARG A 261 0.86 -2.08 -21.37
CA ARG A 261 1.89 -1.31 -22.08
C ARG A 261 3.27 -1.62 -21.50
N ARG A 262 4.29 -1.61 -22.36
CA ARG A 262 5.70 -1.78 -21.94
C ARG A 262 6.18 -0.69 -20.97
N GLY A 263 5.54 0.47 -20.94
CA GLY A 263 5.86 1.53 -20.01
C GLY A 263 5.56 2.89 -20.61
N VAL A 264 5.92 3.92 -19.87
CA VAL A 264 5.70 5.32 -20.24
C VAL A 264 7.03 6.04 -20.39
N ARG A 265 7.18 6.77 -21.50
CA ARG A 265 8.29 7.68 -21.76
C ARG A 265 7.85 9.10 -21.43
N VAL A 266 8.52 9.74 -20.48
CA VAL A 266 8.17 11.07 -20.01
C VAL A 266 8.89 12.12 -20.84
N ARG A 267 8.10 12.95 -21.54
CA ARG A 267 8.54 14.12 -22.31
C ARG A 267 8.20 15.37 -21.52
N TRP A 268 9.23 16.01 -20.98
CA TRP A 268 9.05 17.18 -20.12
C TRP A 268 8.78 18.45 -20.93
N SER A 269 7.75 19.19 -20.52
CA SER A 269 7.55 20.59 -20.91
C SER A 269 7.83 21.47 -19.70
N PRO A 270 8.72 22.48 -19.80
CA PRO A 270 9.00 23.40 -18.69
C PRO A 270 7.76 24.13 -18.16
N VAL A 271 6.74 24.31 -19.02
CA VAL A 271 5.52 25.08 -18.69
C VAL A 271 4.60 24.32 -17.73
N VAL A 272 4.56 22.99 -17.83
CA VAL A 272 3.66 22.11 -17.05
C VAL A 272 4.43 21.05 -16.26
N ALA A 273 5.67 21.40 -15.88
CA ALA A 273 6.56 20.50 -15.16
C ALA A 273 5.97 20.03 -13.82
N PRO A 274 5.30 20.89 -13.01
CA PRO A 274 4.66 20.46 -11.77
C PRO A 274 3.53 19.44 -11.95
N GLU A 275 2.63 19.66 -12.90
CA GLU A 275 1.51 18.78 -13.21
C GLU A 275 2.01 17.44 -13.74
N THR A 276 3.02 17.48 -14.62
CA THR A 276 3.68 16.28 -15.14
C THR A 276 4.33 15.48 -14.00
N ALA A 277 5.04 16.15 -13.08
CA ALA A 277 5.66 15.50 -11.92
C ALA A 277 4.62 14.79 -11.05
N ARG A 278 3.44 15.39 -10.87
CA ARG A 278 2.35 14.77 -10.11
C ARG A 278 1.83 13.49 -10.77
N VAL A 279 1.64 13.51 -12.10
CA VAL A 279 1.24 12.32 -12.88
C VAL A 279 2.32 11.24 -12.81
N VAL A 280 3.58 11.61 -12.96
CA VAL A 280 4.72 10.67 -12.89
C VAL A 280 4.80 9.98 -11.53
N ALA A 281 4.64 10.73 -10.43
CA ALA A 281 4.59 10.15 -9.09
C ALA A 281 3.43 9.14 -8.93
N GLY A 282 2.24 9.46 -9.45
CA GLY A 282 1.07 8.56 -9.44
C GLY A 282 1.29 7.28 -10.23
N LEU A 283 1.87 7.40 -11.43
CA LEU A 283 2.21 6.25 -12.28
C LEU A 283 3.28 5.37 -11.62
N ALA A 284 4.29 5.97 -10.97
CA ALA A 284 5.34 5.26 -10.27
C ALA A 284 4.81 4.48 -9.05
N ILE A 285 3.95 5.10 -8.21
CA ILE A 285 3.26 4.38 -7.12
C ILE A 285 2.45 3.20 -7.67
N ALA A 286 1.76 3.41 -8.79
CA ALA A 286 0.99 2.36 -9.43
C ALA A 286 1.86 1.25 -10.06
N GLY A 287 3.19 1.34 -10.01
CA GLY A 287 4.10 0.35 -10.58
C GLY A 287 4.17 0.37 -12.11
N VAL A 288 3.77 1.47 -12.76
CA VAL A 288 3.96 1.66 -14.20
C VAL A 288 5.46 1.91 -14.47
N PRO A 289 6.12 1.13 -15.34
CA PRO A 289 7.51 1.40 -15.72
C PRO A 289 7.62 2.77 -16.40
N LEU A 290 8.57 3.59 -15.95
CA LEU A 290 8.77 4.96 -16.43
C LEU A 290 10.24 5.21 -16.78
N VAL A 291 10.47 5.78 -17.95
CA VAL A 291 11.77 6.35 -18.34
C VAL A 291 11.50 7.75 -18.87
N GLY A 292 12.48 8.65 -18.83
CA GLY A 292 12.28 10.00 -19.32
C GLY A 292 13.56 10.69 -19.70
N ASP A 293 13.40 11.83 -20.36
CA ASP A 293 14.49 12.77 -20.59
C ASP A 293 14.91 13.43 -19.25
N ALA A 294 15.95 14.27 -19.30
CA ALA A 294 16.42 15.01 -18.13
C ALA A 294 15.27 15.77 -17.44
N VAL A 295 15.07 15.49 -16.16
CA VAL A 295 13.97 16.07 -15.36
C VAL A 295 14.27 17.56 -15.09
N PRO A 296 13.35 18.49 -15.46
CA PRO A 296 13.52 19.91 -15.16
C PRO A 296 13.59 20.17 -13.65
N PRO A 297 14.33 21.20 -13.17
CA PRO A 297 14.48 21.48 -11.74
C PRO A 297 13.15 21.57 -10.97
N ALA A 298 12.16 22.27 -11.52
CA ALA A 298 10.84 22.40 -10.89
C ALA A 298 10.11 21.05 -10.71
N ALA A 299 10.31 20.10 -11.62
CA ALA A 299 9.78 18.74 -11.48
C ALA A 299 10.63 17.89 -10.52
N ALA A 300 11.95 18.06 -10.54
CA ALA A 300 12.87 17.32 -9.68
C ALA A 300 12.62 17.61 -8.20
N ASP A 301 12.37 18.87 -7.85
CA ASP A 301 12.05 19.31 -6.49
C ASP A 301 10.78 18.62 -5.96
N LEU A 302 9.78 18.44 -6.83
CA LEU A 302 8.52 17.78 -6.48
C LEU A 302 8.64 16.26 -6.42
N LEU A 303 9.35 15.65 -7.37
CA LEU A 303 9.51 14.19 -7.42
C LEU A 303 10.40 13.66 -6.29
N GLY A 304 11.37 14.47 -5.87
CA GLY A 304 12.42 14.08 -4.95
C GLY A 304 13.61 13.41 -5.67
N PRO A 305 14.77 13.34 -5.01
CA PRO A 305 16.03 12.97 -5.65
C PRO A 305 16.06 11.53 -6.16
N ALA A 306 15.52 10.57 -5.39
CA ALA A 306 15.55 9.16 -5.74
C ALA A 306 14.73 8.86 -7.00
N LEU A 307 13.49 9.39 -7.09
CA LEU A 307 12.63 9.18 -8.24
C LEU A 307 13.19 9.91 -9.48
N THR A 308 13.72 11.11 -9.30
CA THR A 308 14.39 11.90 -10.36
C THR A 308 15.58 11.15 -10.97
N GLN A 309 16.43 10.57 -10.11
CA GLN A 309 17.58 9.79 -10.57
C GLN A 309 17.15 8.55 -11.35
N LEU A 310 16.12 7.84 -10.86
CA LEU A 310 15.62 6.62 -11.50
C LEU A 310 15.01 6.90 -12.88
N LEU A 311 14.26 8.00 -13.05
CA LEU A 311 13.65 8.35 -14.33
C LEU A 311 14.67 8.61 -15.44
N SER A 312 15.86 9.08 -15.06
CA SER A 312 16.97 9.37 -15.99
C SER A 312 17.83 8.14 -16.32
N LEU A 313 17.53 6.96 -15.78
CA LEU A 313 18.29 5.74 -16.09
C LEU A 313 17.93 5.21 -17.47
N ASP A 314 18.95 4.81 -18.22
CA ASP A 314 18.77 4.05 -19.46
C ASP A 314 18.41 2.60 -19.14
N VAL A 315 17.11 2.29 -19.22
CA VAL A 315 16.56 0.96 -18.96
C VAL A 315 15.82 0.48 -20.19
N ASP A 316 16.23 -0.68 -20.71
CA ASP A 316 15.53 -1.36 -21.78
C ASP A 316 14.19 -1.94 -21.27
N LEU A 317 13.10 -1.26 -21.61
CA LEU A 317 11.74 -1.67 -21.25
C LEU A 317 11.21 -2.83 -22.10
N ASP A 318 11.93 -3.25 -23.16
CA ASP A 318 11.56 -4.42 -23.96
C ASP A 318 11.98 -5.73 -23.26
N LEU A 319 12.92 -5.67 -22.31
CA LEU A 319 13.33 -6.82 -21.48
C LEU A 319 12.45 -6.95 -20.22
N PRO A 320 11.69 -8.06 -20.03
CA PRO A 320 10.73 -8.18 -18.94
C PRO A 320 11.33 -8.04 -17.53
N LEU A 321 12.50 -8.65 -17.25
CA LEU A 321 13.12 -8.59 -15.93
C LEU A 321 13.66 -7.19 -15.59
N PRO A 322 14.52 -6.54 -16.41
CA PRO A 322 14.95 -5.16 -16.17
C PRO A 322 13.78 -4.17 -16.01
N ARG A 323 12.71 -4.34 -16.80
CA ARG A 323 11.49 -3.52 -16.69
C ARG A 323 10.79 -3.68 -15.34
N GLU A 324 10.62 -4.91 -14.87
CA GLU A 324 10.00 -5.21 -13.57
C GLU A 324 10.87 -4.69 -12.41
N GLU A 325 12.18 -4.92 -12.47
CA GLU A 325 13.15 -4.39 -11.49
C GLU A 325 13.09 -2.87 -11.40
N HIS A 326 13.00 -2.20 -12.54
CA HIS A 326 12.89 -0.74 -12.62
C HIS A 326 11.56 -0.22 -12.08
N SER A 327 10.43 -0.87 -12.42
CA SER A 327 9.12 -0.56 -11.85
C SER A 327 9.13 -0.60 -10.32
N VAL A 328 9.73 -1.63 -9.72
CA VAL A 328 9.82 -1.77 -8.26
C VAL A 328 10.66 -0.64 -7.66
N ARG A 329 11.79 -0.27 -8.26
CA ARG A 329 12.64 0.83 -7.77
C ARG A 329 11.92 2.18 -7.82
N LEU A 330 11.28 2.50 -8.95
CA LEU A 330 10.48 3.72 -9.11
C LEU A 330 9.39 3.80 -8.05
N ARG A 331 8.69 2.69 -7.84
CA ARG A 331 7.59 2.56 -6.88
C ARG A 331 8.05 2.76 -5.44
N ARG A 332 9.16 2.13 -5.02
CA ARG A 332 9.75 2.33 -3.68
C ARG A 332 10.05 3.81 -3.44
N ALA A 333 10.68 4.48 -4.42
CA ALA A 333 10.99 5.90 -4.34
C ALA A 333 9.72 6.77 -4.27
N ALA A 334 8.71 6.45 -5.08
CA ALA A 334 7.46 7.19 -5.10
C ALA A 334 6.64 7.01 -3.81
N LEU A 335 6.53 5.79 -3.28
CA LEU A 335 5.84 5.50 -2.01
C LEU A 335 6.51 6.19 -0.83
N ALA A 336 7.84 6.23 -0.79
CA ALA A 336 8.59 6.87 0.30
C ALA A 336 8.36 8.40 0.38
N THR A 337 7.98 9.04 -0.73
CA THR A 337 7.81 10.50 -0.81
C THR A 337 6.34 10.92 -0.87
N HIS A 338 5.53 10.21 -1.66
CA HIS A 338 4.21 10.67 -2.10
C HIS A 338 3.03 9.86 -1.52
N SER A 339 3.28 8.79 -0.78
CA SER A 339 2.21 8.01 -0.15
C SER A 339 1.53 8.79 0.99
N THR A 340 0.35 8.32 1.38
CA THR A 340 -0.32 8.81 2.58
C THR A 340 0.54 8.58 3.84
N LEU A 341 1.28 7.47 3.94
CA LEU A 341 2.21 7.23 5.07
C LEU A 341 3.36 8.25 5.08
N ALA A 342 3.93 8.56 3.92
CA ALA A 342 5.01 9.56 3.81
C ALA A 342 4.55 10.94 4.29
N TRP A 343 3.33 11.31 3.90
CA TRP A 343 2.71 12.56 4.33
C TRP A 343 2.42 12.59 5.85
N LEU A 344 1.81 11.53 6.40
CA LEU A 344 1.59 11.38 7.84
C LEU A 344 2.91 11.39 8.64
N HIS A 345 3.96 10.77 8.10
CA HIS A 345 5.27 10.76 8.72
C HIS A 345 5.85 12.17 8.82
N ARG A 346 5.75 12.99 7.76
CA ARG A 346 6.18 14.40 7.80
C ARG A 346 5.40 15.20 8.84
N ILE A 347 4.07 15.04 8.89
CA ILE A 347 3.23 15.67 9.93
C ILE A 347 3.68 15.26 11.33
N SER A 348 3.86 13.96 11.55
CA SER A 348 4.24 13.40 12.85
C SER A 348 5.63 13.92 13.28
N ARG A 349 6.57 14.06 12.34
CA ARG A 349 7.89 14.64 12.61
C ARG A 349 7.81 16.12 12.98
N SER A 350 6.97 16.91 12.31
CA SER A 350 6.71 18.30 12.71
C SER A 350 6.11 18.38 14.12
N ALA A 351 5.40 17.32 14.55
CA ALA A 351 4.89 17.17 15.91
C ALA A 351 5.89 16.62 16.94
N GLY A 352 7.16 16.42 16.56
CA GLY A 352 8.19 15.88 17.44
C GLY A 352 8.12 14.37 17.67
N SER A 353 7.28 13.64 16.91
CA SER A 353 7.25 12.18 16.96
C SER A 353 8.48 11.58 16.28
N ALA A 354 9.06 10.58 16.94
CA ALA A 354 10.15 9.77 16.40
C ALA A 354 9.65 8.53 15.62
N ALA A 355 8.34 8.38 15.42
CA ALA A 355 7.77 7.23 14.72
C ALA A 355 8.34 7.11 13.30
N GLY A 356 8.73 5.89 12.92
CA GLY A 356 9.20 5.58 11.58
C GLY A 356 8.13 5.76 10.50
N LEU A 357 8.55 5.81 9.24
CA LEU A 357 7.66 5.87 8.08
C LEU A 357 6.80 4.60 7.96
N LEU A 358 7.43 3.44 8.16
CA LEU A 358 6.81 2.13 8.14
C LEU A 358 6.66 1.60 9.57
N PRO A 359 5.64 0.77 9.84
CA PRO A 359 5.44 0.19 11.16
C PRO A 359 6.59 -0.76 11.53
N GLN A 360 6.80 -0.92 12.84
CA GLN A 360 7.76 -1.87 13.39
C GLN A 360 7.33 -3.32 13.11
N VAL A 361 8.30 -4.23 12.97
CA VAL A 361 8.05 -5.64 12.65
C VAL A 361 9.01 -6.56 13.40
N SER A 362 8.49 -7.67 13.93
CA SER A 362 9.31 -8.75 14.50
C SER A 362 9.54 -9.83 13.46
N VAL A 363 10.81 -10.10 13.15
CA VAL A 363 11.27 -11.22 12.34
C VAL A 363 11.30 -12.47 13.21
N VAL A 364 10.39 -13.40 12.97
CA VAL A 364 10.39 -14.73 13.59
C VAL A 364 11.24 -15.65 12.71
N LEU A 365 12.45 -15.95 13.18
CA LEU A 365 13.40 -16.82 12.50
C LEU A 365 13.69 -18.03 13.37
N ALA A 366 13.23 -19.19 12.94
CA ALA A 366 13.49 -20.45 13.63
C ALA A 366 14.59 -21.22 12.90
N THR A 367 15.54 -21.77 13.66
CA THR A 367 16.59 -22.62 13.09
C THR A 367 16.84 -23.83 13.98
N LYS A 368 17.11 -24.97 13.35
CA LYS A 368 17.66 -26.18 13.98
C LYS A 368 19.09 -26.46 13.49
N ARG A 369 19.70 -25.48 12.82
CA ARG A 369 20.95 -25.60 12.05
C ARG A 369 21.94 -24.55 12.56
N PRO A 370 22.69 -24.82 13.66
CA PRO A 370 23.65 -23.86 14.21
C PRO A 370 24.63 -23.30 13.16
N GLN A 371 25.02 -24.12 12.18
CA GLN A 371 25.90 -23.76 11.08
C GLN A 371 25.31 -22.75 10.07
N GLN A 372 23.97 -22.61 9.99
CA GLN A 372 23.31 -21.61 9.13
C GLN A 372 23.10 -20.27 9.83
N LEU A 373 23.35 -20.19 11.15
CA LEU A 373 23.03 -19.01 11.94
C LEU A 373 23.71 -17.75 11.41
N ASP A 374 25.01 -17.80 11.09
CA ASP A 374 25.73 -16.63 10.59
C ASP A 374 25.15 -16.11 9.26
N PHE A 375 24.80 -17.02 8.34
CA PHE A 375 24.12 -16.68 7.09
C PHE A 375 22.77 -16.01 7.34
N ALA A 376 21.93 -16.61 8.19
CA ALA A 376 20.61 -16.12 8.54
C ALA A 376 20.66 -14.73 9.19
N LEU A 377 21.59 -14.51 10.14
CA LEU A 377 21.80 -13.21 10.78
C LEU A 377 22.21 -12.14 9.76
N ARG A 378 23.04 -12.47 8.76
CA ARG A 378 23.41 -11.53 7.68
C ARG A 378 22.23 -11.17 6.77
N GLN A 379 21.26 -12.07 6.58
CA GLN A 379 20.02 -11.75 5.84
C GLN A 379 19.11 -10.77 6.60
N VAL A 380 19.08 -10.87 7.93
CA VAL A 380 18.34 -9.92 8.80
C VAL A 380 19.08 -8.59 8.94
N ALA A 381 20.41 -8.62 9.08
CA ALA A 381 21.25 -7.44 9.29
C ALA A 381 21.12 -6.41 8.15
N ARG A 382 21.00 -6.88 6.90
CA ARG A 382 20.90 -6.01 5.72
C ARG A 382 19.54 -5.35 5.51
N GLN A 383 18.52 -5.71 6.29
CA GLN A 383 17.20 -5.11 6.15
C GLN A 383 17.26 -3.62 6.52
N ARG A 384 16.89 -2.76 5.57
CA ARG A 384 16.99 -1.29 5.67
C ARG A 384 15.61 -0.62 5.57
N GLY A 385 15.54 0.60 6.10
CA GLY A 385 14.31 1.42 6.02
C GLY A 385 13.16 0.91 6.89
N VAL A 386 13.42 -0.04 7.79
CA VAL A 386 12.45 -0.65 8.71
C VAL A 386 13.08 -0.82 10.08
N ASP A 387 12.34 -0.46 11.12
CA ASP A 387 12.67 -0.79 12.50
C ASP A 387 12.21 -2.23 12.77
N ALA A 388 13.19 -3.12 12.89
CA ALA A 388 12.97 -4.56 12.92
C ALA A 388 13.62 -5.18 14.16
N GLU A 389 12.86 -6.01 14.85
CA GLU A 389 13.32 -6.90 15.91
C GLU A 389 13.60 -8.28 15.32
N LEU A 390 14.71 -8.91 15.71
CA LEU A 390 14.90 -10.35 15.49
C LEU A 390 14.40 -11.12 16.71
N VAL A 391 13.47 -12.06 16.48
CA VAL A 391 13.13 -13.14 17.39
C VAL A 391 13.73 -14.43 16.84
N LEU A 392 14.91 -14.79 17.35
CA LEU A 392 15.63 -15.99 16.97
C LEU A 392 15.16 -17.16 17.84
N VAL A 393 14.56 -18.17 17.21
CA VAL A 393 14.16 -19.41 17.90
C VAL A 393 15.18 -20.51 17.60
N CYS A 394 16.00 -20.84 18.60
CA CYS A 394 16.99 -21.91 18.54
C CYS A 394 16.34 -23.24 18.92
N HIS A 395 16.16 -24.12 17.93
CA HIS A 395 15.49 -25.40 18.08
C HIS A 395 16.51 -26.52 18.34
N GLY A 396 16.60 -26.95 19.60
CA GLY A 396 17.49 -28.03 20.03
C GLY A 396 18.94 -27.61 20.30
N PHE A 397 19.24 -26.31 20.36
CA PHE A 397 20.58 -25.81 20.68
C PHE A 397 20.53 -24.47 21.40
N THR A 398 21.65 -24.10 22.01
CA THR A 398 21.83 -22.83 22.73
C THR A 398 22.78 -21.91 21.98
N VAL A 399 22.60 -20.60 22.11
CA VAL A 399 23.51 -19.60 21.53
C VAL A 399 23.75 -18.44 22.49
N ASP A 400 24.97 -17.90 22.48
CA ASP A 400 25.26 -16.66 23.18
C ASP A 400 24.48 -15.49 22.54
N GLU A 401 23.51 -14.94 23.27
CA GLU A 401 22.73 -13.79 22.83
C GLU A 401 23.62 -12.55 22.56
N GLY A 402 24.72 -12.38 23.31
CA GLY A 402 25.69 -11.31 23.08
C GLY A 402 26.35 -11.42 21.71
N LEU A 403 26.67 -12.64 21.26
CA LEU A 403 27.16 -12.90 19.91
C LEU A 403 26.10 -12.51 18.87
N VAL A 404 24.84 -12.90 19.06
CA VAL A 404 23.75 -12.56 18.13
C VAL A 404 23.55 -11.04 18.04
N ARG A 405 23.51 -10.35 19.18
CA ARG A 405 23.42 -8.88 19.25
C ARG A 405 24.58 -8.20 18.53
N SER A 406 25.81 -8.73 18.66
CA SER A 406 26.99 -8.16 17.97
C SER A 406 26.89 -8.21 16.45
N ARG A 407 26.11 -9.15 15.89
CA ARG A 407 25.88 -9.31 14.44
C ARG A 407 24.73 -8.45 13.90
N LEU A 408 23.94 -7.85 14.78
CA LEU A 408 22.76 -7.05 14.44
C LEU A 408 22.79 -5.68 15.11
N PRO A 409 23.82 -4.84 14.85
CA PRO A 409 23.93 -3.53 15.48
C PRO A 409 22.69 -2.68 15.15
N GLY A 410 22.12 -2.06 16.18
CA GLY A 410 20.95 -1.18 16.05
C GLY A 410 19.61 -1.89 15.87
N LYS A 411 19.54 -3.23 16.02
CA LYS A 411 18.27 -3.98 16.02
C LYS A 411 18.02 -4.63 17.38
N SER A 412 16.75 -4.71 17.78
CA SER A 412 16.37 -5.51 18.95
C SER A 412 16.56 -6.98 18.64
N VAL A 413 17.01 -7.75 19.63
CA VAL A 413 17.22 -9.19 19.54
C VAL A 413 16.59 -9.85 20.75
N VAL A 414 15.82 -10.91 20.49
CA VAL A 414 15.28 -11.84 21.48
C VAL A 414 15.68 -13.24 21.05
N VAL A 415 16.33 -13.99 21.93
CA VAL A 415 16.68 -15.40 21.69
C VAL A 415 15.74 -16.28 22.51
N VAL A 416 15.13 -17.27 21.84
CA VAL A 416 14.24 -18.25 22.46
C VAL A 416 14.81 -19.64 22.19
N GLU A 417 15.19 -20.34 23.23
CA GLU A 417 15.69 -21.71 23.13
C GLU A 417 14.54 -22.69 23.41
N VAL A 418 14.38 -23.69 22.54
CA VAL A 418 13.34 -24.72 22.67
C VAL A 418 13.91 -26.13 22.48
N PRO A 419 13.35 -27.17 23.12
CA PRO A 419 13.82 -28.55 22.96
C PRO A 419 13.68 -29.05 21.52
N GLU A 420 14.59 -29.92 21.06
CA GLU A 420 14.56 -30.55 19.72
C GLU A 420 13.27 -31.35 19.43
N SER A 421 12.59 -31.81 20.47
CA SER A 421 11.35 -32.57 20.36
C SER A 421 10.12 -31.71 20.02
N LEU A 422 10.25 -30.39 20.01
CA LEU A 422 9.12 -29.48 19.83
C LEU A 422 8.67 -29.47 18.35
N PRO A 423 7.36 -29.65 18.05
CA PRO A 423 6.87 -29.55 16.67
C PRO A 423 7.16 -28.18 16.05
N PHE A 424 7.47 -28.14 14.76
CA PHE A 424 7.90 -26.90 14.10
C PHE A 424 6.90 -25.74 14.23
N GLY A 425 5.59 -26.02 14.19
CA GLY A 425 4.61 -24.97 14.46
C GLY A 425 4.68 -24.40 15.89
N ASP A 426 4.96 -25.23 16.90
CA ASP A 426 5.14 -24.77 18.28
C ASP A 426 6.45 -24.01 18.48
N VAL A 427 7.50 -24.35 17.73
CA VAL A 427 8.74 -23.57 17.64
C VAL A 427 8.44 -22.16 17.13
N LEU A 428 7.69 -22.03 16.04
CA LEU A 428 7.27 -20.71 15.52
C LEU A 428 6.38 -19.97 16.52
N ASN A 429 5.42 -20.65 17.16
CA ASN A 429 4.56 -20.04 18.18
C ASN A 429 5.35 -19.56 19.41
N ALA A 430 6.46 -20.21 19.77
CA ALA A 430 7.35 -19.72 20.82
C ALA A 430 7.97 -18.37 20.45
N GLY A 431 8.42 -18.21 19.20
CA GLY A 431 8.86 -16.92 18.67
C GLY A 431 7.74 -15.87 18.64
N VAL A 432 6.54 -16.23 18.19
CA VAL A 432 5.37 -15.33 18.18
C VAL A 432 5.06 -14.77 19.56
N ARG A 433 5.14 -15.60 20.61
CA ARG A 433 4.90 -15.16 22.00
C ARG A 433 5.98 -14.22 22.53
N ALA A 434 7.22 -14.38 22.06
CA ALA A 434 8.37 -13.59 22.48
C ALA A 434 8.53 -12.27 21.70
N ALA A 435 7.87 -12.14 20.55
CA ALA A 435 7.90 -10.93 19.74
C ALA A 435 7.40 -9.69 20.49
N GLY A 436 8.05 -8.56 20.25
CA GLY A 436 7.69 -7.23 20.78
C GLY A 436 6.71 -6.44 19.91
N HIS A 437 6.63 -6.72 18.60
CA HIS A 437 5.82 -5.92 17.66
C HIS A 437 4.56 -6.64 17.15
N ASP A 438 3.52 -5.88 16.82
CA ASP A 438 2.24 -6.41 16.34
C ASP A 438 2.32 -7.06 14.96
N LEU A 439 3.25 -6.61 14.12
CA LEU A 439 3.51 -7.23 12.83
C LEU A 439 4.60 -8.28 12.96
N LEU A 440 4.34 -9.44 12.38
CA LEU A 440 5.22 -10.59 12.39
C LEU A 440 5.57 -10.96 10.97
N VAL A 441 6.85 -11.21 10.71
CA VAL A 441 7.32 -11.80 9.45
C VAL A 441 8.07 -13.09 9.74
N LYS A 442 7.69 -14.17 9.07
CA LYS A 442 8.47 -15.41 9.11
C LYS A 442 9.60 -15.32 8.09
N MET A 443 10.84 -15.54 8.52
CA MET A 443 12.01 -15.72 7.64
C MET A 443 12.61 -17.10 7.87
N ASP A 444 12.95 -17.79 6.79
CA ASP A 444 13.64 -19.08 6.81
C ASP A 444 15.16 -18.85 6.92
N ASP A 445 15.87 -19.76 7.60
CA ASP A 445 17.29 -19.61 7.92
C ASP A 445 18.26 -19.94 6.76
N ASP A 446 17.74 -20.36 5.60
CA ASP A 446 18.53 -20.79 4.45
C ASP A 446 18.21 -20.10 3.12
N ASP A 447 17.22 -19.20 3.08
CA ASP A 447 16.89 -18.44 1.88
C ASP A 447 17.65 -17.10 1.82
N TRP A 448 17.75 -16.52 0.61
CA TRP A 448 18.31 -15.18 0.45
C TRP A 448 17.21 -14.12 0.45
N TYR A 449 17.48 -13.04 1.16
CA TYR A 449 16.58 -11.90 1.28
C TYR A 449 17.31 -10.61 0.90
N GLY A 450 16.68 -9.82 0.02
CA GLY A 450 17.19 -8.52 -0.36
C GLY A 450 17.05 -7.49 0.76
N PRO A 451 17.79 -6.37 0.72
CA PRO A 451 17.80 -5.37 1.79
C PRO A 451 16.47 -4.64 1.97
N ASP A 452 15.64 -4.61 0.93
CA ASP A 452 14.30 -3.98 0.94
C ASP A 452 13.18 -5.01 1.16
N PHE A 453 13.50 -6.28 1.45
CA PHE A 453 12.52 -7.35 1.58
C PHE A 453 11.41 -7.02 2.61
N LEU A 454 11.79 -6.55 3.80
CA LEU A 454 10.82 -6.18 4.82
C LEU A 454 9.99 -4.95 4.42
N SER A 455 10.61 -3.93 3.82
CA SER A 455 9.89 -2.72 3.42
C SER A 455 8.90 -2.99 2.29
N ASP A 456 9.23 -3.88 1.35
CA ASP A 456 8.31 -4.31 0.29
C ASP A 456 7.08 -5.03 0.86
N LEU A 457 7.25 -5.93 1.83
CA LEU A 457 6.13 -6.61 2.48
C LEU A 457 5.25 -5.63 3.25
N LEU A 458 5.84 -4.67 3.97
CA LEU A 458 5.11 -3.64 4.72
C LEU A 458 4.33 -2.71 3.80
N TRP A 459 4.94 -2.25 2.70
CA TRP A 459 4.23 -1.50 1.66
C TRP A 459 3.11 -2.31 1.05
N ALA A 460 3.37 -3.58 0.71
CA ALA A 460 2.37 -4.47 0.16
C ALA A 460 1.18 -4.68 1.09
N ARG A 461 1.41 -4.87 2.39
CA ARG A 461 0.33 -4.89 3.38
C ARG A 461 -0.44 -3.58 3.41
N HIS A 462 0.26 -2.44 3.38
CA HIS A 462 -0.36 -1.13 3.44
C HIS A 462 -1.26 -0.83 2.24
N TYR A 463 -0.78 -1.03 1.01
CA TYR A 463 -1.57 -0.74 -0.19
C TYR A 463 -2.55 -1.85 -0.57
N SER A 464 -2.38 -3.10 -0.10
CA SER A 464 -3.36 -4.17 -0.39
C SER A 464 -4.43 -4.31 0.68
N GLY A 465 -4.12 -3.96 1.94
CA GLY A 465 -5.00 -4.16 3.09
C GLY A 465 -5.21 -5.63 3.44
N ALA A 466 -4.39 -6.54 2.89
CA ALA A 466 -4.53 -7.97 3.10
C ALA A 466 -4.14 -8.41 4.52
N ASP A 467 -4.78 -9.47 4.99
CA ASP A 467 -4.53 -10.05 6.32
C ASP A 467 -3.19 -10.79 6.39
N LEU A 468 -2.78 -11.36 5.26
CA LEU A 468 -1.49 -12.02 5.09
C LEU A 468 -0.87 -11.58 3.75
N VAL A 469 0.39 -11.17 3.80
CA VAL A 469 1.18 -10.79 2.62
C VAL A 469 2.40 -11.68 2.49
N GLY A 470 2.83 -11.97 1.28
CA GLY A 470 4.11 -12.62 1.03
C GLY A 470 4.57 -12.50 -0.41
N MET A 471 5.77 -13.01 -0.68
CA MET A 471 6.35 -13.02 -2.02
C MET A 471 6.05 -14.33 -2.73
N THR A 472 6.14 -14.30 -4.05
CA THR A 472 6.28 -15.52 -4.86
C THR A 472 7.75 -15.95 -4.88
N PRO A 473 8.05 -17.27 -4.90
CA PRO A 473 9.40 -17.77 -5.15
C PRO A 473 9.75 -17.62 -6.64
N ASP A 474 9.82 -16.37 -7.12
CA ASP A 474 10.13 -16.08 -8.52
C ASP A 474 11.51 -16.58 -8.90
N PHE A 475 12.48 -16.39 -8.01
CA PHE A 475 13.83 -16.91 -8.17
C PHE A 475 14.01 -18.15 -7.30
N VAL A 476 14.44 -19.24 -7.92
CA VAL A 476 14.80 -20.49 -7.25
C VAL A 476 16.23 -20.85 -7.64
N TYR A 477 17.11 -21.00 -6.67
CA TYR A 477 18.45 -21.52 -6.89
C TYR A 477 18.50 -23.01 -6.54
N LEU A 478 18.75 -23.84 -7.55
CA LEU A 478 18.93 -25.28 -7.42
C LEU A 478 20.41 -25.58 -7.18
N GLU A 479 20.80 -25.84 -5.94
CA GLU A 479 22.20 -26.11 -5.55
C GLU A 479 22.77 -27.33 -6.29
N GLU A 480 21.97 -28.39 -6.43
CA GLU A 480 22.41 -29.64 -7.08
C GLU A 480 22.78 -29.45 -8.55
N LEU A 481 22.14 -28.49 -9.23
CA LEU A 481 22.37 -28.22 -10.65
C LEU A 481 23.20 -26.95 -10.88
N ASP A 482 23.65 -26.29 -9.81
CA ASP A 482 24.21 -24.94 -9.83
C ASP A 482 23.47 -24.04 -10.84
N THR A 483 22.15 -23.92 -10.67
CA THR A 483 21.27 -23.27 -11.64
C THR A 483 20.28 -22.37 -10.94
N THR A 484 20.13 -21.13 -11.43
CA THR A 484 19.04 -20.24 -11.03
C THR A 484 17.90 -20.27 -12.05
N LEU A 485 16.68 -20.43 -11.56
CA LEU A 485 15.45 -20.40 -12.34
C LEU A 485 14.67 -19.13 -12.03
N ARG A 486 14.06 -18.51 -13.05
CA ARG A 486 12.97 -17.54 -12.86
C ARG A 486 11.65 -18.17 -13.26
N ARG A 487 10.63 -18.01 -12.41
CA ARG A 487 9.31 -18.60 -12.58
C ARG A 487 8.25 -17.59 -13.00
N HIS A 488 7.25 -18.05 -13.72
CA HIS A 488 6.09 -17.29 -14.19
C HIS A 488 4.91 -17.38 -13.22
N ASP A 489 5.16 -17.34 -11.91
CA ASP A 489 4.06 -17.27 -10.95
C ASP A 489 3.51 -15.83 -10.95
N ASP A 490 2.19 -15.66 -11.12
CA ASP A 490 1.58 -14.33 -11.08
C ASP A 490 1.92 -13.60 -9.77
N SER A 491 2.29 -12.32 -9.86
CA SER A 491 2.59 -11.43 -8.73
C SER A 491 1.69 -10.20 -8.71
N GLU A 492 1.81 -9.39 -7.66
CA GLU A 492 1.07 -8.12 -7.49
C GLU A 492 -0.45 -8.29 -7.56
N ARG A 493 -0.99 -9.26 -6.81
CA ARG A 493 -2.42 -9.55 -6.82
C ARG A 493 -2.88 -10.33 -5.59
N PRO A 494 -4.20 -10.38 -5.31
CA PRO A 494 -4.78 -11.37 -4.42
C PRO A 494 -4.40 -12.78 -4.85
N ALA A 495 -4.05 -13.62 -3.88
CA ALA A 495 -3.54 -14.96 -4.13
C ALA A 495 -4.12 -15.98 -3.14
N LYS A 496 -3.88 -17.27 -3.42
CA LYS A 496 -4.16 -18.35 -2.46
C LYS A 496 -2.91 -18.82 -1.71
N PHE A 497 -1.74 -18.44 -2.21
CA PHE A 497 -0.44 -18.96 -1.77
C PHE A 497 0.65 -17.89 -1.87
N VAL A 498 1.58 -17.92 -0.92
CA VAL A 498 2.84 -17.16 -0.90
C VAL A 498 3.95 -18.06 -0.36
N ALA A 499 5.21 -17.72 -0.62
CA ALA A 499 6.34 -18.47 -0.08
C ALA A 499 6.36 -18.42 1.46
N GLY A 500 6.61 -19.57 2.08
CA GLY A 500 6.57 -19.76 3.53
C GLY A 500 7.48 -18.82 4.31
N GLY A 501 8.74 -18.70 3.89
CA GLY A 501 9.72 -17.79 4.46
C GLY A 501 9.47 -16.32 4.16
N THR A 502 8.27 -15.93 3.74
CA THR A 502 7.95 -14.55 3.36
C THR A 502 6.63 -14.02 3.95
N MET A 503 6.00 -14.80 4.83
CA MET A 503 4.67 -14.47 5.37
C MET A 503 4.76 -13.33 6.38
N LEU A 504 4.13 -12.20 6.05
CA LEU A 504 3.88 -11.05 6.93
C LEU A 504 2.40 -11.02 7.32
N LEU A 505 2.12 -10.89 8.62
CA LEU A 505 0.75 -10.77 9.16
C LEU A 505 0.73 -10.11 10.54
N GLU A 506 -0.46 -9.68 10.97
CA GLU A 506 -0.68 -9.21 12.34
C GLU A 506 -0.70 -10.39 13.33
N ARG A 507 -0.11 -10.20 14.51
CA ARG A 507 -0.17 -11.15 15.63
C ARG A 507 -1.59 -11.45 16.06
N SER A 508 -2.45 -10.42 16.11
CA SER A 508 -3.87 -10.56 16.45
C SER A 508 -4.59 -11.45 15.44
N PHE A 509 -4.32 -11.28 14.14
CA PHE A 509 -4.86 -12.12 13.09
C PHE A 509 -4.34 -13.57 13.17
N LEU A 510 -3.03 -13.76 13.35
CA LEU A 510 -2.43 -15.07 13.57
C LEU A 510 -3.08 -15.80 14.76
N THR A 511 -3.31 -15.08 15.86
CA THR A 511 -4.00 -15.61 17.05
C THR A 511 -5.44 -15.99 16.72
N ALA A 512 -6.18 -15.15 15.98
CA ALA A 512 -7.56 -15.39 15.60
C ALA A 512 -7.74 -16.62 14.69
N VAL A 513 -6.76 -16.93 13.84
CA VAL A 513 -6.77 -18.15 13.00
C VAL A 513 -6.20 -19.39 13.71
N GLY A 514 -5.81 -19.27 14.98
CA GLY A 514 -5.37 -20.39 15.82
C GLY A 514 -3.85 -20.61 15.89
N GLY A 515 -3.04 -19.65 15.44
CA GLY A 515 -1.58 -19.74 15.45
C GLY A 515 -1.01 -20.67 14.38
N PHE A 516 0.29 -20.94 14.44
CA PHE A 516 0.90 -22.00 13.63
C PHE A 516 0.47 -23.36 14.20
N ARG A 517 -0.10 -24.24 13.36
CA ARG A 517 -0.51 -25.57 13.83
C ARG A 517 0.69 -26.38 14.33
N PRO A 518 0.57 -27.17 15.42
CA PRO A 518 1.64 -27.99 15.98
C PRO A 518 1.93 -29.24 15.13
N VAL A 519 2.30 -29.02 13.87
CA VAL A 519 2.66 -30.05 12.88
C VAL A 519 4.13 -29.92 12.51
N THR A 520 4.74 -31.02 12.08
CA THR A 520 6.16 -31.07 11.70
C THR A 520 6.43 -30.64 10.26
N ARG A 521 5.41 -30.69 9.39
CA ARG A 521 5.45 -30.30 7.97
C ARG A 521 4.17 -29.57 7.60
N PHE A 522 4.22 -28.80 6.50
CA PHE A 522 3.08 -28.05 5.96
C PHE A 522 2.51 -26.96 6.89
N VAL A 523 3.30 -26.48 7.85
CA VAL A 523 2.88 -25.42 8.79
C VAL A 523 2.37 -24.19 8.04
N ASP A 524 3.11 -23.74 7.02
CA ASP A 524 2.76 -22.58 6.20
C ASP A 524 1.47 -22.79 5.39
N ALA A 525 1.28 -23.99 4.83
CA ALA A 525 0.07 -24.35 4.09
C ALA A 525 -1.17 -24.41 5.01
N GLN A 526 -1.01 -24.88 6.24
CA GLN A 526 -2.08 -24.89 7.25
C GLN A 526 -2.47 -23.48 7.68
N LEU A 527 -1.51 -22.57 7.84
CA LEU A 527 -1.79 -21.16 8.11
C LEU A 527 -2.57 -20.52 6.96
N LEU A 528 -2.15 -20.73 5.71
CA LEU A 528 -2.89 -20.24 4.54
C LEU A 528 -4.32 -20.81 4.49
N ALA A 529 -4.49 -22.11 4.74
CA ALA A 529 -5.80 -22.74 4.78
C ALA A 529 -6.70 -22.14 5.88
N ALA A 530 -6.15 -21.89 7.08
CA ALA A 530 -6.87 -21.26 8.18
C ALA A 530 -7.27 -19.81 7.86
N THR A 531 -6.37 -19.04 7.23
CA THR A 531 -6.64 -17.70 6.72
C THR A 531 -7.84 -17.69 5.77
N HIS A 532 -7.86 -18.59 4.76
CA HIS A 532 -8.98 -18.68 3.82
C HIS A 532 -10.27 -19.14 4.50
N ALA A 533 -10.19 -20.06 5.47
CA ALA A 533 -11.36 -20.60 6.17
C ALA A 533 -12.13 -19.53 6.96
N VAL A 534 -11.44 -18.49 7.46
CA VAL A 534 -12.08 -17.36 8.15
C VAL A 534 -12.47 -16.21 7.21
N GLY A 535 -12.33 -16.40 5.89
CA GLY A 535 -12.55 -15.35 4.89
C GLY A 535 -11.45 -14.29 4.85
N GLY A 536 -10.28 -14.58 5.44
CA GLY A 536 -9.12 -13.71 5.40
C GLY A 536 -8.53 -13.62 3.99
N THR A 537 -7.83 -12.52 3.73
CA THR A 537 -7.29 -12.18 2.42
C THR A 537 -5.78 -12.38 2.39
N VAL A 538 -5.29 -12.90 1.26
CA VAL A 538 -3.85 -13.09 1.00
C VAL A 538 -3.46 -12.26 -0.21
N TYR A 539 -2.41 -11.44 -0.08
CA TYR A 539 -1.83 -10.69 -1.19
C TYR A 539 -0.41 -11.15 -1.48
N ARG A 540 -0.11 -11.33 -2.75
CA ARG A 540 1.22 -11.73 -3.23
C ARG A 540 1.88 -10.56 -3.92
N THR A 541 3.01 -10.10 -3.40
CA THR A 541 3.84 -9.04 -4.00
C THR A 541 4.84 -9.62 -5.02
N HIS A 542 5.65 -8.78 -5.67
CA HIS A 542 6.77 -9.23 -6.50
C HIS A 542 7.77 -10.12 -5.72
N GLY A 543 8.43 -11.07 -6.38
CA GLY A 543 9.42 -11.96 -5.77
C GLY A 543 10.87 -11.55 -5.97
N LEU A 544 11.14 -10.41 -6.61
CA LEU A 544 12.50 -9.98 -6.99
C LEU A 544 13.47 -9.75 -5.82
N GLY A 545 12.97 -9.54 -4.60
CA GLY A 545 13.78 -9.36 -3.40
C GLY A 545 14.01 -10.66 -2.62
N TYR A 546 13.66 -11.82 -3.17
CA TYR A 546 13.71 -13.11 -2.50
C TYR A 546 14.22 -14.19 -3.45
N THR A 547 15.11 -15.06 -2.98
CA THR A 547 15.56 -16.23 -3.76
C THR A 547 15.46 -17.46 -2.89
N TYR A 548 14.60 -18.39 -3.32
CA TYR A 548 14.39 -19.66 -2.63
C TYR A 548 15.58 -20.58 -2.88
N ARG A 549 16.24 -21.01 -1.80
CA ARG A 549 17.33 -21.98 -1.86
C ARG A 549 16.76 -23.38 -1.90
N ARG A 550 17.09 -24.13 -2.94
CA ARG A 550 16.76 -25.55 -3.03
C ARG A 550 18.01 -26.41 -3.01
N SER A 551 18.15 -27.16 -1.93
CA SER A 551 19.20 -28.16 -1.71
C SER A 551 18.63 -29.58 -1.81
N ARG A 552 19.51 -30.58 -1.96
CA ARG A 552 19.13 -32.01 -2.06
C ARG A 552 18.46 -32.56 -0.79
N GLN A 553 18.80 -32.01 0.38
CA GLN A 553 18.32 -32.48 1.68
C GLN A 553 18.12 -31.30 2.65
N GLY A 554 17.26 -31.49 3.65
CA GLY A 554 17.07 -30.53 4.76
C GLY A 554 15.79 -29.71 4.68
N HIS A 555 15.03 -29.82 3.59
CA HIS A 555 13.76 -29.13 3.40
C HIS A 555 12.58 -29.88 4.03
N THR A 556 11.65 -29.14 4.63
CA THR A 556 10.40 -29.71 5.18
C THR A 556 9.36 -30.01 4.09
N TRP A 557 9.56 -29.49 2.87
CA TRP A 557 8.77 -29.71 1.68
C TRP A 557 9.67 -30.19 0.52
N ASP A 558 9.28 -31.26 -0.17
CA ASP A 558 10.07 -31.85 -1.25
C ASP A 558 9.16 -32.38 -2.38
N PRO A 559 8.91 -31.57 -3.41
CA PRO A 559 8.13 -31.97 -4.57
C PRO A 559 8.98 -32.64 -5.68
N GLY A 560 10.29 -32.84 -5.47
CA GLY A 560 11.23 -33.28 -6.50
C GLY A 560 11.70 -32.16 -7.46
N LEU A 561 12.78 -32.42 -8.21
CA LEU A 561 13.36 -31.46 -9.16
C LEU A 561 12.42 -31.13 -10.34
N ASP A 562 11.67 -32.12 -10.83
CA ASP A 562 10.75 -31.95 -11.96
C ASP A 562 9.70 -30.87 -11.71
N TYR A 563 9.26 -30.71 -10.46
CA TYR A 563 8.35 -29.64 -10.06
C TYR A 563 8.94 -28.24 -10.29
N PHE A 564 10.24 -28.08 -10.02
CA PHE A 564 10.92 -26.80 -10.19
C PHE A 564 11.28 -26.54 -11.65
N LEU A 565 11.60 -27.60 -12.39
CA LEU A 565 12.00 -27.55 -13.80
C LEU A 565 10.83 -27.57 -14.78
N ASP A 566 9.59 -27.62 -14.30
CA ASP A 566 8.39 -27.60 -15.13
C ASP A 566 8.43 -26.45 -16.16
N PRO A 567 8.55 -26.76 -17.47
CA PRO A 567 8.68 -25.75 -18.52
C PRO A 567 7.48 -24.81 -18.62
N SER A 568 6.31 -25.22 -18.13
CA SER A 568 5.13 -24.35 -18.09
C SER A 568 5.22 -23.25 -17.03
N ARG A 569 6.16 -23.37 -16.10
CA ARG A 569 6.33 -22.46 -14.96
C ARG A 569 7.66 -21.73 -14.97
N VAL A 570 8.65 -22.18 -15.73
CA VAL A 570 9.97 -21.55 -15.83
C VAL A 570 10.00 -20.62 -17.04
N THR A 571 10.33 -19.34 -16.81
CA THR A 571 10.51 -18.34 -17.87
C THR A 571 11.97 -18.25 -18.31
N ASP A 572 12.89 -18.25 -17.34
CA ASP A 572 14.32 -18.07 -17.60
C ASP A 572 15.14 -19.07 -16.78
N ARG A 573 16.32 -19.43 -17.31
CA ARG A 573 17.29 -20.32 -16.66
C ARG A 573 18.70 -19.78 -16.87
N TRP A 574 19.47 -19.69 -15.79
CA TRP A 574 20.87 -19.29 -15.83
C TRP A 574 21.75 -20.28 -15.07
N PRO A 575 22.94 -20.63 -15.59
CA PRO A 575 23.97 -21.29 -14.81
C PRO A 575 24.40 -20.43 -13.62
N GLY A 576 24.81 -21.07 -12.53
CA GLY A 576 25.27 -20.41 -11.32
C GLY A 576 24.16 -19.70 -10.53
N PHE A 577 24.61 -18.95 -9.53
CA PHE A 577 23.76 -18.07 -8.74
C PHE A 577 23.55 -16.72 -9.44
N SER A 578 22.37 -16.57 -10.06
CA SER A 578 21.98 -15.41 -10.88
C SER A 578 20.65 -14.84 -10.40
N PRO A 579 20.59 -14.26 -9.19
CA PRO A 579 19.37 -13.67 -8.65
C PRO A 579 19.02 -12.34 -9.35
N SER A 580 17.82 -11.81 -9.08
CA SER A 580 17.46 -10.45 -9.47
C SER A 580 18.44 -9.43 -8.90
N ARG A 581 18.62 -8.31 -9.61
CA ARG A 581 19.39 -7.16 -9.15
C ARG A 581 18.87 -6.56 -7.85
N LEU A 582 17.60 -6.81 -7.50
CA LEU A 582 17.00 -6.31 -6.24
C LEU A 582 17.38 -7.16 -5.02
N LEU A 583 17.95 -8.35 -5.20
CA LEU A 583 18.45 -9.15 -4.10
C LEU A 583 19.69 -8.49 -3.45
N THR A 584 20.56 -7.85 -4.26
CA THR A 584 21.83 -7.23 -3.83
C THR A 584 22.49 -8.01 -2.68
N TYR A 585 22.93 -9.23 -2.98
CA TYR A 585 23.49 -10.13 -1.98
C TYR A 585 24.97 -9.82 -1.70
N ASP A 586 25.44 -10.14 -0.49
CA ASP A 586 26.86 -10.09 -0.15
C ASP A 586 27.59 -11.25 -0.86
N PRO A 587 28.71 -11.04 -1.57
CA PRO A 587 29.48 -12.12 -2.16
C PRO A 587 29.86 -13.25 -1.19
N ALA A 588 29.98 -12.97 0.11
CA ALA A 588 30.20 -14.00 1.14
C ALA A 588 28.98 -14.92 1.36
N ASP A 589 27.80 -14.52 0.90
CA ASP A 589 26.56 -15.32 0.82
C ASP A 589 26.39 -16.06 -0.50
N ALA A 590 27.30 -15.89 -1.46
CA ALA A 590 27.25 -16.68 -2.68
C ALA A 590 27.22 -18.17 -2.31
N PRO A 591 26.43 -19.00 -3.01
CA PRO A 591 26.51 -20.44 -2.85
C PRO A 591 27.96 -20.87 -2.99
N LYS A 592 28.45 -21.66 -2.02
CA LYS A 592 29.76 -22.29 -2.17
C LYS A 592 29.57 -23.37 -3.23
N GLY A 593 30.09 -23.12 -4.44
CA GLY A 593 29.91 -24.00 -5.58
C GLY A 593 30.17 -25.46 -5.22
N GLY A 594 29.26 -26.34 -5.63
CA GLY A 594 29.57 -27.77 -5.74
C GLY A 594 30.73 -27.96 -6.71
N PRO A 595 31.54 -29.04 -6.57
CA PRO A 595 32.71 -29.23 -7.41
C PRO A 595 32.35 -29.31 -8.90
N PRO A 596 33.25 -28.89 -9.81
CA PRO A 596 33.05 -28.95 -11.26
C PRO A 596 32.85 -30.37 -11.81
#